data_AF-A0A0J6QZD1-F1
#
_entry.id   AF-A0A0J6QZD1-F1
#
_cell.length_a   1.000
_cell.length_b   1.000
_cell.length_c   1.000
_cell.angle_alpha   90.00
_cell.angle_beta   90.00
_cell.angle_gamma   90.00
#
_symmetry.space_group_name_H-M   'P 1'
#
loop_
_entity.id
_entity.type
_entity.pdbx_description
1 polymer ?
#
loop_
_entity_poly.entity_id
_entity_poly.type
_entity_poly.pdbx_seq_one_letter_code
_entity_poly.pdbx_strand_id
1 'polypeptide(L)' 'MPYHDDTRFPVSLPRSLPPPGLERPPADCLAEHLIEAYRHAAACEDPVVLDLIRLALGYVGRTYPPTALHAAEEHWS' A
#
# COMPACT_ATOMS: atom_id res chain seq x y z
N MET A 1 -25.43 36.47 -10.34
CA MET A 1 -24.19 35.92 -9.77
C MET A 1 -24.50 34.57 -9.14
N PRO A 2 -24.16 33.45 -9.80
CA PRO A 2 -23.95 32.19 -9.11
C PRO A 2 -22.48 31.76 -9.20
N TYR A 3 -21.89 31.51 -8.03
CA TYR A 3 -20.62 30.80 -7.90
C TYR A 3 -20.86 29.33 -8.25
N HIS A 4 -20.28 28.87 -9.36
CA HIS A 4 -20.03 27.44 -9.57
C HIS A 4 -18.56 27.18 -9.33
N ASP A 5 -18.31 26.82 -8.08
CA ASP A 5 -17.12 26.16 -7.59
C ASP A 5 -17.11 24.72 -8.15
N ASP A 6 -16.36 24.52 -9.23
CA ASP A 6 -16.13 23.18 -9.80
C ASP A 6 -14.65 23.05 -10.16
N THR A 7 -13.81 23.10 -9.12
CA THR A 7 -12.40 22.71 -9.20
C THR A 7 -12.10 21.60 -8.20
N ARG A 8 -12.78 20.46 -8.36
CA ARG A 8 -12.27 19.19 -7.81
C ARG A 8 -11.24 18.61 -8.77
N PHE A 9 -10.04 19.16 -8.70
CA PHE A 9 -8.85 18.45 -9.18
C PHE A 9 -8.77 17.13 -8.41
N PRO A 10 -8.59 15.97 -9.06
CA PRO A 10 -8.11 14.81 -8.34
C PRO A 10 -6.73 15.21 -7.80
N VAL A 11 -6.59 15.25 -6.48
CA VAL A 11 -5.28 15.35 -5.84
C VAL A 11 -4.49 14.14 -6.35
N SER A 12 -3.67 14.38 -7.36
CA SER A 12 -2.57 13.51 -7.73
C SER A 12 -1.63 13.53 -6.54
N LEU A 13 -1.90 12.66 -5.55
CA LEU A 13 -0.93 12.35 -4.51
C LEU A 13 0.36 12.01 -5.26
N PRO A 14 1.45 12.79 -5.08
CA PRO A 14 2.72 12.40 -5.65
C PRO A 14 2.98 11.01 -5.09
N ARG A 15 3.15 10.04 -5.98
CA ARG A 15 3.70 8.74 -5.63
C ARG A 15 5.08 9.06 -5.11
N SER A 16 5.21 9.23 -3.80
CA SER A 16 6.47 9.48 -3.11
C SER A 16 7.32 8.24 -3.35
N LEU A 17 8.05 8.26 -4.47
CA LEU A 17 9.07 7.28 -4.77
C LEU A 17 10.10 7.45 -3.66
N PRO A 18 10.36 6.41 -2.84
CA PRO A 18 11.39 6.50 -1.83
C PRO A 18 12.73 6.84 -2.51
N PRO A 19 13.58 7.67 -1.87
CA PRO A 19 14.86 8.07 -2.44
C PRO A 19 15.71 6.83 -2.78
N PRO A 20 16.45 6.85 -3.91
CA PRO A 20 17.28 5.72 -4.31
C PRO A 20 18.40 5.51 -3.29
N GLY A 21 18.30 4.47 -2.48
CA GLY A 21 19.30 4.11 -1.48
C GLY A 21 18.75 3.72 -0.10
N LEU A 22 17.47 3.96 0.18
CA LEU A 22 16.81 3.35 1.34
C LEU A 22 16.48 1.90 0.99
N GLU A 23 17.17 0.94 1.61
CA GLU A 23 16.80 -0.47 1.53
C GLU A 23 15.32 -0.59 1.91
N ARG A 24 14.53 -1.24 1.05
CA ARG A 24 13.09 -1.38 1.31
C ARG A 24 12.88 -2.10 2.63
N PRO A 25 11.99 -1.60 3.50
CA PRO A 25 11.62 -2.28 4.72
C PRO A 25 11.22 -3.73 4.42
N PRO A 26 11.70 -4.72 5.20
CA PRO A 26 11.36 -6.13 4.97
C PRO A 26 9.84 -6.39 4.94
N ALA A 27 9.07 -5.61 5.70
CA ALA A 27 7.61 -5.68 5.71
C ALA A 27 6.97 -5.25 4.38
N ASP A 28 7.51 -4.21 3.74
CA ASP A 28 7.04 -3.74 2.43
C ASP A 28 7.38 -4.78 1.35
N CYS A 29 8.58 -5.34 1.40
CA CYS A 29 8.97 -6.46 0.52
C CYS A 29 8.05 -7.68 0.70
N LEU A 30 7.73 -8.03 1.95
CA LEU A 30 6.81 -9.14 2.25
C LEU A 30 5.40 -8.87 1.73
N ALA A 31 4.88 -7.65 1.90
CA ALA A 31 3.58 -7.25 1.38
C ALA A 31 3.54 -7.34 -0.16
N GLU A 32 4.59 -6.89 -0.86
CA GLU A 32 4.72 -7.03 -2.31
C GLU A 32 4.66 -8.50 -2.75
N HIS A 33 5.41 -9.39 -2.08
CA HIS A 33 5.40 -10.82 -2.39
C HIS A 33 4.02 -11.46 -2.16
N LEU A 34 3.33 -11.07 -1.09
CA LEU A 34 1.98 -11.57 -0.81
C LEU A 34 0.95 -11.08 -1.85
N ILE A 35 1.07 -9.84 -2.32
CA ILE A 35 0.22 -9.31 -3.40
C ILE A 35 0.46 -10.09 -4.70
N GLU A 36 1.71 -10.41 -5.03
CA GLU A 36 1.99 -11.20 -6.22
C GLU A 36 1.49 -12.65 -6.10
N ALA A 37 1.68 -13.28 -4.93
CA ALA A 37 1.09 -14.58 -4.64
C ALA A 37 -0.44 -14.58 -4.77
N TYR A 38 -1.11 -13.50 -4.35
CA TYR A 38 -2.56 -13.35 -4.49
C TYR A 38 -2.98 -13.39 -5.97
N ARG A 39 -2.24 -12.72 -6.85
CA ARG A 39 -2.52 -12.71 -8.30
C ARG A 39 -2.41 -14.10 -8.90
N HIS A 40 -1.37 -14.84 -8.52
CA HIS A 40 -1.19 -16.23 -8.95
C HIS A 40 -2.32 -17.13 -8.43
N ALA A 41 -2.66 -17.02 -7.14
CA ALA A 41 -3.75 -17.79 -6.54
C ALA A 41 -5.11 -17.48 -7.20
N ALA A 42 -5.35 -16.21 -7.55
CA ALA A 42 -6.56 -15.79 -8.24
C ALA A 42 -6.64 -16.38 -9.65
N ALA A 43 -5.53 -16.45 -10.38
CA ALA A 43 -5.46 -17.09 -11.69
C ALA A 43 -5.71 -18.61 -11.63
N CYS A 44 -5.41 -19.24 -10.49
CA CYS A 44 -5.67 -20.66 -10.24
C CYS A 44 -7.06 -20.92 -9.61
N GLU A 45 -7.83 -19.87 -9.31
CA GLU A 45 -9.14 -19.95 -8.65
C GLU A 45 -9.15 -20.75 -7.33
N ASP A 46 -8.03 -20.76 -6.58
CA ASP A 46 -7.94 -21.47 -5.31
C ASP A 46 -8.47 -20.59 -4.15
N PRO A 47 -9.67 -20.88 -3.60
CA PRO A 47 -10.27 -20.03 -2.58
C PRO A 47 -9.54 -20.09 -1.24
N VAL A 48 -8.92 -21.22 -0.90
CA VAL A 48 -8.23 -21.41 0.38
C VAL A 48 -6.96 -20.59 0.40
N VAL A 49 -6.18 -20.65 -0.67
CA VAL A 49 -4.94 -19.88 -0.80
C VAL A 49 -5.23 -18.39 -0.81
N LEU A 50 -6.29 -17.93 -1.48
CA LEU A 50 -6.71 -16.53 -1.46
C LEU A 50 -7.01 -16.02 -0.04
N ASP A 51 -7.75 -16.79 0.75
CA ASP A 51 -8.09 -16.40 2.12
C ASP A 51 -6.89 -16.41 3.06
N LEU A 52 -5.97 -17.38 2.92
CA LEU A 52 -4.72 -17.38 3.67
C LEU A 52 -3.85 -16.15 3.36
N ILE A 53 -3.76 -15.77 2.09
CA ILE A 53 -3.00 -14.57 1.69
C ILE A 53 -3.65 -13.30 2.23
N ARG A 54 -4.99 -13.21 2.22
CA ARG A 54 -5.72 -12.07 2.84
C ARG A 54 -5.45 -11.96 4.33
N LEU A 55 -5.46 -13.09 5.06
CA LEU A 55 -5.12 -13.12 6.49
C LEU A 55 -3.69 -12.67 6.74
N ALA A 56 -2.73 -13.15 5.93
CA ALA A 56 -1.33 -12.75 6.03
C ALA A 56 -1.14 -11.25 5.78
N LEU A 57 -1.76 -10.70 4.73
CA LEU A 57 -1.74 -9.26 4.46
C LEU A 57 -2.33 -8.45 5.62
N GLY A 58 -3.45 -8.91 6.19
CA GLY A 58 -4.06 -8.27 7.36
C GLY A 58 -3.17 -8.32 8.60
N TYR A 59 -2.39 -9.39 8.79
CA TYR A 59 -1.41 -9.48 9.86
C TYR A 59 -0.23 -8.51 9.64
N VAL A 60 0.33 -8.49 8.43
CA VAL A 60 1.44 -7.61 8.07
C VAL A 60 1.05 -6.15 8.30
N GLY A 61 -0.11 -5.71 7.79
CA GLY A 61 -0.56 -4.33 7.94
C GLY A 61 -0.86 -3.90 9.39
N ARG A 62 -1.19 -4.84 10.29
CA ARG A 62 -1.38 -4.56 11.73
C ARG A 62 -0.08 -4.58 12.54
N THR A 63 0.86 -5.43 12.14
CA THR A 63 2.08 -5.71 12.93
C THR A 63 3.24 -4.81 12.52
N TYR A 64 3.29 -4.46 11.24
CA TYR A 64 4.32 -3.62 10.65
C TYR A 64 3.60 -2.45 9.97
N PRO A 65 3.29 -1.37 10.69
CA PRO A 65 2.67 -0.21 10.07
C PRO A 65 3.56 0.26 8.91
N PRO A 66 2.96 0.64 7.76
CA PRO A 66 3.71 1.07 6.59
C PRO A 66 4.72 2.14 6.96
N THR A 67 5.99 1.94 6.60
CA THR A 67 7.06 2.90 6.92
C THR A 67 6.79 4.28 6.31
N ALA A 68 6.00 4.33 5.22
CA ALA A 68 5.50 5.56 4.61
C ALA A 68 4.56 6.37 5.52
N LEU A 69 3.85 5.73 6.47
CA LEU A 69 3.02 6.45 7.46
C LEU A 69 3.91 7.15 8.51
N HIS A 70 4.99 6.52 8.95
CA HIS A 70 5.95 7.15 9.86
C HIS A 70 6.73 8.30 9.21
N ALA A 71 7.17 8.12 7.95
CA ALA A 71 7.86 9.19 7.21
C ALA A 71 6.96 10.42 6.92
N ALA A 72 5.64 10.21 6.83
CA ALA A 72 4.68 11.30 6.65
C ALA A 72 4.50 12.12 7.93
N GLU A 73 4.52 11.50 9.12
CA GLU A 73 4.36 12.21 10.40
C GLU A 73 5.58 13.08 10.76
N GLU A 74 6.80 12.63 10.42
CA GLU A 74 8.03 13.39 10.69
C GLU A 74 8.20 14.62 9.78
N HIS A 75 7.62 14.62 8.57
CA HIS A 75 7.76 15.73 7.63
C HIS A 75 6.94 16.99 8.03
N TRP A 76 6.00 16.86 8.96
CA TRP A 76 5.12 17.95 9.42
C TRP A 76 5.46 18.49 10.82
N SER A 77 6.57 18.06 11.44
CA SER A 77 7.09 18.63 12.71
C SER A 77 8.28 19.56 12.47
#